data_AF-A0A9J8B0C7-F1
#
_entry.id   AF-A0A9J8B0C7-F1
#
_cell.length_a   1.000
_cell.length_b   1.000
_cell.length_c   1.000
_cell.angle_alpha   90.00
_cell.angle_beta   90.00
_cell.angle_gamma   90.00
#
_symmetry.space_group_name_H-M   'P 1'
#
loop_
_entity.id
_entity.type
_entity.pdbx_description
1 polymer ?
#
loop_
_entity_poly.entity_id
_entity_poly.type
_entity_poly.pdbx_seq_one_letter_code
_entity_poly.pdbx_strand_id
1 'polypeptide(L)'
;MSCPTLRSSIAEATKSMKKKLIESMSEVEYITTTTDCWTTRRRSFIGITAHWLDPDSLDRHSVALACRQLKGSHTFDVLAAALNDIHAEYQIRDKIVRTTTDNGSNFLKAFRIYGDQDENNNMTYPEELNNSGEGDEEEIQEEEEVNFQEVASVLDVGDGFEYHLPKHQRCACHLLNLVSTVDALKANSNEAYKKVSRAAFSKCHALWNKSGRSALAAETIKDSCKLQLIRPNATRWNSMFLAVERIVRIVKEQGEGAIRDVCTSFKIPMLNPTELAFLTEYSAIMSPLAKAINILQAETNIQMGWLLPTLTPLKTKLDRIKPSLKFSKPLVDAIQLGLKNRFSEIFEDPELIAAAILLPKFKTLWTKDKTVLKKGLDYINLEMETLHPLSNLHATSSDDDDFFSSIKSNAQESSKELEGYLSCCA
;
A
#
# COMPACT_ATOMS: atom_id res chain seq x y z
N MET A 1 18.33 -34.49 -15.36
CA MET A 1 17.04 -34.58 -14.63
C MET A 1 15.91 -34.42 -15.65
N SER A 2 14.92 -35.32 -15.67
CA SER A 2 13.80 -35.23 -16.63
C SER A 2 12.72 -34.24 -16.13
N CYS A 3 11.88 -33.73 -17.04
CA CYS A 3 10.74 -32.87 -16.66
C CYS A 3 9.80 -33.53 -15.61
N PRO A 4 9.41 -34.81 -15.76
CA PRO A 4 8.65 -35.51 -14.73
C PRO A 4 9.36 -35.59 -13.37
N THR A 5 10.66 -35.90 -13.38
CA THR A 5 11.46 -35.98 -12.14
C THR A 5 11.54 -34.62 -11.43
N LEU A 6 11.75 -33.53 -12.18
CA LEU A 6 11.78 -32.18 -11.62
C LEU A 6 10.42 -31.79 -11.02
N ARG A 7 9.31 -32.10 -11.70
CA ARG A 7 7.96 -31.84 -11.18
C ARG A 7 7.68 -32.58 -9.87
N SER A 8 8.06 -33.86 -9.80
CA SER A 8 7.92 -34.65 -8.57
C SER A 8 8.74 -34.07 -7.42
N SER A 9 10.00 -33.71 -7.70
CA SER A 9 10.90 -33.11 -6.72
C SER A 9 10.38 -31.76 -6.20
N ILE A 10 9.85 -30.90 -7.07
CA ILE A 10 9.22 -29.64 -6.66
C ILE A 10 7.98 -29.92 -5.80
N ALA A 11 7.12 -30.86 -6.20
CA ALA A 11 5.91 -31.19 -5.44
C ALA A 11 6.24 -31.71 -4.02
N GLU A 12 7.24 -32.58 -3.89
CA GLU A 12 7.72 -33.06 -2.58
C GLU A 12 8.32 -31.92 -1.74
N ALA A 13 9.13 -31.04 -2.35
CA ALA A 13 9.69 -29.88 -1.68
C ALA A 13 8.60 -28.91 -1.21
N THR A 14 7.57 -28.66 -2.01
CA THR A 14 6.42 -27.83 -1.64
C THR A 14 5.65 -28.45 -0.49
N LYS A 15 5.40 -29.76 -0.50
CA LYS A 15 4.72 -30.45 0.61
C LYS A 15 5.52 -30.35 1.92
N SER A 16 6.83 -30.56 1.84
CA SER A 16 7.74 -30.41 2.98
C SER A 16 7.76 -28.98 3.52
N MET A 17 7.88 -27.99 2.64
CA MET A 17 7.84 -26.57 3.00
C MET A 17 6.52 -26.19 3.65
N LYS A 18 5.39 -26.61 3.07
CA LYS A 18 4.06 -26.35 3.64
C LYS A 18 3.91 -26.92 5.04
N LYS A 19 4.39 -28.15 5.28
CA LYS A 19 4.37 -28.76 6.62
C LYS A 19 5.15 -27.91 7.64
N LYS A 20 6.37 -27.50 7.27
CA LYS A 20 7.20 -26.63 8.13
C LYS A 20 6.55 -25.27 8.41
N LEU A 21 5.90 -24.68 7.40
CA LEU A 21 5.18 -23.41 7.59
C LEU A 21 4.01 -23.56 8.55
N ILE A 22 3.21 -24.62 8.43
CA ILE A 22 2.11 -24.90 9.37
C ILE A 22 2.66 -25.11 10.78
N GLU A 23 3.76 -25.85 10.93
CA GLU A 23 4.43 -26.07 12.23
C GLU A 23 4.89 -24.73 12.84
N SER A 24 5.65 -23.88 12.12
CA SER A 24 6.07 -22.57 12.64
C SER A 24 4.91 -21.63 12.94
N MET A 25 3.88 -21.57 12.09
CA MET A 25 2.71 -20.73 12.34
C MET A 25 1.80 -21.28 13.45
N SER A 26 1.97 -22.54 13.85
CA SER A 26 1.23 -23.12 14.98
C SER A 26 1.69 -22.56 16.33
N GLU A 27 2.94 -22.11 16.42
CA GLU A 27 3.59 -21.61 17.64
C GLU A 27 3.29 -20.13 17.93
N VAL A 28 2.74 -19.40 16.95
CA VAL A 28 2.43 -17.96 17.08
C VAL A 28 0.94 -17.72 17.22
N GLU A 29 0.56 -16.71 17.99
CA GLU A 29 -0.85 -16.36 18.22
C GLU A 29 -1.41 -15.42 17.15
N TYR A 30 -0.61 -14.44 16.72
CA TYR A 30 -1.05 -13.35 15.84
C TYR A 30 -0.36 -13.40 14.48
N ILE A 31 -1.16 -13.44 13.42
CA ILE A 31 -0.71 -13.45 12.03
C ILE A 31 -1.40 -12.32 11.26
N THR A 32 -0.68 -11.68 10.36
CA THR A 32 -1.28 -10.77 9.36
C THR A 32 -1.07 -11.33 7.98
N THR A 33 -2.00 -11.05 7.07
CA THR A 33 -1.83 -11.43 5.67
C THR A 33 -1.86 -10.22 4.77
N THR A 34 -1.14 -10.30 3.66
CA THR A 34 -1.22 -9.34 2.56
C THR A 34 -1.65 -10.10 1.32
N THR A 35 -2.68 -9.59 0.64
CA THR A 35 -3.23 -10.21 -0.55
C THR A 35 -3.16 -9.27 -1.73
N ASP A 36 -2.72 -9.80 -2.86
CA ASP A 36 -2.67 -9.09 -4.14
C ASP A 36 -3.37 -9.94 -5.21
N CYS A 37 -4.03 -9.28 -6.16
CA CYS A 37 -4.66 -9.94 -7.29
C CYS A 37 -4.29 -9.19 -8.57
N TRP A 38 -3.71 -9.89 -9.53
CA TRP A 38 -3.27 -9.28 -10.78
C TRP A 38 -3.61 -10.15 -11.97
N THR A 39 -3.80 -9.50 -13.12
CA THR A 39 -4.02 -10.16 -14.40
C THR A 39 -2.79 -10.02 -15.29
N THR A 40 -2.33 -11.12 -15.87
CA THR A 40 -1.27 -11.14 -16.87
C THR A 40 -1.55 -12.18 -17.94
N ARG A 41 -1.38 -11.82 -19.21
CA ARG A 41 -1.59 -12.72 -20.36
C ARG A 41 -2.93 -13.46 -20.31
N ARG A 42 -4.02 -12.73 -20.01
CA ARG A 42 -5.40 -13.26 -19.89
C ARG A 42 -5.58 -14.32 -18.80
N ARG A 43 -4.71 -14.31 -17.79
CA ARG A 43 -4.80 -15.18 -16.62
C ARG A 43 -4.66 -14.32 -15.39
N SER A 44 -5.46 -14.61 -14.38
CA SER A 44 -5.45 -13.84 -13.15
C SER A 44 -4.98 -14.72 -12.03
N PHE A 45 -4.25 -14.11 -11.11
CA PHE A 45 -3.60 -14.79 -10.02
C PHE A 45 -3.87 -14.04 -8.73
N ILE A 46 -4.12 -14.80 -7.67
CA ILE A 46 -4.16 -14.30 -6.30
C ILE A 46 -2.89 -14.73 -5.59
N GLY A 47 -2.19 -13.76 -5.02
CA GLY A 47 -1.03 -13.94 -4.17
C GLY A 47 -1.41 -13.66 -2.72
N ILE A 48 -1.04 -14.56 -1.80
CA ILE A 48 -1.20 -14.34 -0.36
C ILE A 48 0.13 -14.56 0.33
N THR A 49 0.52 -13.62 1.17
CA THR A 49 1.70 -13.68 2.03
C THR A 49 1.29 -13.53 3.48
N ALA A 50 1.79 -14.37 4.36
CA ALA A 50 1.61 -14.25 5.80
C ALA A 50 2.83 -13.62 6.46
N HIS A 51 2.59 -12.85 7.52
CA HIS A 51 3.62 -12.17 8.30
C HIS A 51 3.31 -12.28 9.79
N TRP A 52 4.34 -12.55 10.60
CA TRP A 52 4.27 -12.60 12.05
C TRP A 52 5.60 -12.15 12.66
N LEU A 53 5.61 -11.89 13.97
CA LEU A 53 6.83 -11.66 14.74
C LEU A 53 7.24 -12.95 15.44
N ASP A 54 8.52 -13.28 15.36
CA ASP A 54 9.11 -14.35 16.16
C ASP A 54 9.02 -13.96 17.65
N PRO A 55 8.48 -14.81 18.54
CA PRO A 55 8.26 -14.46 19.94
C PRO A 55 9.55 -14.14 20.72
N ASP A 56 10.67 -14.77 20.33
CA ASP A 56 11.94 -14.64 21.06
C ASP A 56 12.78 -13.48 20.54
N SER A 57 12.98 -13.41 19.22
CA SER A 57 13.84 -12.42 18.58
C SER A 57 13.12 -11.12 18.22
N LEU A 58 11.78 -11.14 18.15
CA LEU A 58 10.94 -10.07 17.60
C LEU A 58 11.24 -9.75 16.13
N ASP A 59 11.96 -10.64 15.43
CA ASP A 59 12.18 -10.51 14.00
C ASP A 59 10.89 -10.83 13.24
N ARG A 60 10.62 -10.05 12.20
CA ARG A 60 9.43 -10.26 11.37
C ARG A 60 9.70 -11.33 10.30
N HIS A 61 8.93 -12.40 10.35
CA HIS A 61 8.86 -13.39 9.29
C HIS A 61 7.83 -13.00 8.22
N SER A 62 8.13 -13.36 6.98
CA SER A 62 7.29 -13.09 5.82
C SER A 62 7.37 -14.27 4.85
N VAL A 63 6.24 -14.91 4.56
CA VAL A 63 6.20 -16.14 3.75
C VAL A 63 5.04 -16.12 2.76
N ALA A 64 5.32 -16.51 1.51
CA ALA A 64 4.28 -16.67 0.51
C ALA A 64 3.49 -17.97 0.79
N LEU A 65 2.19 -17.83 1.03
CA LEU A 65 1.27 -18.97 1.22
C LEU A 65 0.75 -19.49 -0.11
N ALA A 66 0.44 -18.58 -1.05
CA ALA A 66 -0.20 -18.96 -2.29
C ALA A 66 0.15 -18.02 -3.43
N CYS A 67 0.25 -18.60 -4.63
CA CYS A 67 0.13 -17.91 -5.91
C CYS A 67 -0.77 -18.80 -6.78
N ARG A 68 -2.07 -18.56 -6.76
CA ARG A 68 -3.08 -19.41 -7.40
C ARG A 68 -3.69 -18.71 -8.58
N GLN A 69 -3.88 -19.44 -9.66
CA GLN A 69 -4.66 -18.95 -10.78
C GLN A 69 -6.14 -18.93 -10.41
N LEU A 70 -6.78 -17.77 -10.52
CA LEU A 70 -8.23 -17.62 -10.48
C LEU A 70 -8.78 -17.84 -11.89
N LYS A 71 -9.85 -18.65 -11.99
CA LYS A 71 -10.55 -18.94 -13.25
C LYS A 71 -11.92 -18.26 -13.23
N GLY A 72 -12.38 -17.81 -14.39
CA GLY A 72 -13.65 -17.08 -14.50
C GLY A 72 -13.55 -15.65 -13.96
N SER A 73 -14.71 -15.06 -13.65
CA SER A 73 -14.84 -13.71 -13.10
C SER A 73 -14.31 -13.63 -11.67
N HIS A 74 -13.53 -12.59 -11.34
CA HIS A 74 -12.96 -12.40 -9.99
C HIS A 74 -13.91 -11.58 -9.12
N THR A 75 -15.14 -12.06 -9.00
CA THR A 75 -16.15 -11.44 -8.15
C THR A 75 -15.74 -11.51 -6.68
N PHE A 76 -16.34 -10.64 -5.86
CA PHE A 76 -16.01 -10.50 -4.44
C PHE A 76 -16.16 -11.80 -3.64
N ASP A 77 -17.14 -12.64 -3.97
CA ASP A 77 -17.39 -13.97 -3.41
C ASP A 77 -16.29 -14.98 -3.80
N VAL A 78 -15.81 -14.96 -5.05
CA VAL A 78 -14.68 -15.80 -5.49
C VAL A 78 -13.40 -15.42 -4.75
N LEU A 79 -13.15 -14.12 -4.53
CA LEU A 79 -12.01 -13.66 -3.74
C LEU A 79 -12.14 -14.06 -2.26
N ALA A 80 -13.32 -13.92 -1.67
CA ALA A 80 -13.59 -14.33 -0.30
C ALA A 80 -13.38 -15.83 -0.09
N ALA A 81 -13.91 -16.65 -1.00
CA ALA A 81 -13.71 -18.10 -1.00
C ALA A 81 -12.22 -18.45 -1.09
N ALA A 82 -11.48 -17.85 -2.04
CA ALA A 82 -10.06 -18.13 -2.21
C ALA A 82 -9.23 -17.76 -0.96
N LEU A 83 -9.50 -16.60 -0.34
CA LEU A 83 -8.87 -16.19 0.92
C LEU A 83 -9.16 -17.20 2.04
N ASN A 84 -10.44 -17.52 2.24
CA ASN A 84 -10.88 -18.44 3.29
C ASN A 84 -10.27 -19.84 3.12
N ASP A 85 -10.26 -20.36 1.89
CA ASP A 85 -9.69 -21.68 1.57
C ASP A 85 -8.18 -21.72 1.86
N ILE A 86 -7.44 -20.67 1.47
CA ILE A 86 -6.00 -20.60 1.74
C ILE A 86 -5.73 -20.48 3.25
N HIS A 87 -6.50 -19.66 3.97
CA HIS A 87 -6.35 -19.54 5.43
C HIS A 87 -6.66 -20.87 6.15
N ALA A 88 -7.70 -21.58 5.73
CA ALA A 88 -8.06 -22.90 6.27
C ALA A 88 -7.00 -23.96 5.95
N GLU A 89 -6.46 -23.94 4.73
CA GLU A 89 -5.43 -24.87 4.27
C GLU A 89 -4.14 -24.81 5.10
N TYR A 90 -3.80 -23.62 5.61
CA TYR A 90 -2.65 -23.39 6.48
C TYR A 90 -3.01 -23.42 7.99
N GLN A 91 -4.28 -23.65 8.34
CA GLN A 91 -4.76 -23.72 9.73
C GLN A 91 -4.49 -22.44 10.53
N ILE A 92 -4.64 -21.29 9.88
CA ILE A 92 -4.35 -19.97 10.48
C ILE A 92 -5.58 -19.09 10.61
N ARG A 93 -6.78 -19.55 10.24
CA ARG A 93 -8.00 -18.74 10.15
C ARG A 93 -8.24 -17.89 11.42
N ASP A 94 -8.16 -18.53 12.59
CA ASP A 94 -8.45 -17.90 13.87
C ASP A 94 -7.30 -17.05 14.42
N LYS A 95 -6.14 -17.06 13.76
CA LYS A 95 -4.93 -16.33 14.13
C LYS A 95 -4.76 -15.04 13.33
N ILE A 96 -5.53 -14.85 12.26
CA ILE A 96 -5.35 -13.71 11.37
C ILE A 96 -6.03 -12.48 11.99
N VAL A 97 -5.21 -11.55 12.46
CA VAL A 97 -5.72 -10.29 13.05
C VAL A 97 -6.17 -9.30 11.98
N ARG A 98 -5.52 -9.32 10.81
CA ARG A 98 -5.76 -8.33 9.75
C ARG A 98 -5.30 -8.85 8.39
N THR A 99 -6.09 -8.59 7.35
CA THR A 99 -5.69 -8.80 5.94
C THR A 99 -5.57 -7.46 5.23
N THR A 100 -4.40 -7.19 4.65
CA THR A 100 -4.15 -6.00 3.82
C THR A 100 -4.36 -6.31 2.34
N THR A 101 -5.19 -5.55 1.64
CA THR A 101 -5.37 -5.65 0.19
C THR A 101 -5.20 -4.30 -0.49
N ASP A 102 -5.13 -4.28 -1.81
CA ASP A 102 -5.30 -3.02 -2.55
C ASP A 102 -6.74 -2.46 -2.39
N ASN A 103 -7.00 -1.35 -3.07
CA ASN A 103 -8.30 -0.68 -3.03
C ASN A 103 -9.22 -1.12 -4.19
N GLY A 104 -9.01 -2.32 -4.73
CA GLY A 104 -9.85 -2.90 -5.79
C GLY A 104 -11.28 -3.12 -5.30
N SER A 105 -12.26 -2.78 -6.14
CA SER A 105 -13.68 -2.78 -5.78
C SER A 105 -14.19 -4.14 -5.28
N ASN A 106 -13.71 -5.24 -5.88
CA ASN A 106 -14.10 -6.60 -5.48
C ASN A 106 -13.51 -6.98 -4.12
N PHE A 107 -12.28 -6.58 -3.78
CA PHE A 107 -11.74 -6.77 -2.42
C PHE A 107 -12.54 -5.95 -1.40
N LEU A 108 -12.77 -4.67 -1.68
CA LEU A 108 -13.56 -3.81 -0.78
C LEU A 108 -14.95 -4.39 -0.53
N LYS A 109 -15.61 -4.90 -1.57
CA LYS A 109 -16.92 -5.53 -1.45
C LYS A 109 -16.85 -6.85 -0.67
N ALA A 110 -15.80 -7.67 -0.86
CA ALA A 110 -15.62 -8.93 -0.16
C ALA A 110 -15.48 -8.71 1.35
N PHE A 111 -14.60 -7.82 1.78
CA PHE A 111 -14.39 -7.50 3.19
C PHE A 111 -15.56 -6.72 3.81
N ARG A 112 -16.32 -5.95 3.03
CA ARG A 112 -17.55 -5.32 3.52
C ARG A 112 -18.66 -6.33 3.83
N ILE A 113 -18.77 -7.40 3.03
CA ILE A 113 -19.84 -8.39 3.15
C ILE A 113 -19.46 -9.50 4.13
N TYR A 114 -18.21 -9.98 4.05
CA TYR A 114 -17.74 -11.18 4.75
C TYR A 114 -16.70 -10.88 5.82
N GLY A 115 -16.25 -9.63 5.98
CA GLY A 115 -15.23 -9.26 6.96
C GLY A 115 -15.77 -9.07 8.37
N ASP A 116 -14.90 -9.28 9.35
CA ASP A 116 -15.13 -8.89 10.73
C ASP A 116 -15.59 -7.43 10.80
N GLN A 117 -16.72 -7.22 11.48
CA GLN A 117 -17.27 -5.89 11.71
C GLN A 117 -16.45 -5.22 12.80
N ASP A 118 -15.57 -4.31 12.38
CA ASP A 118 -15.06 -3.25 13.23
C ASP A 118 -15.92 -1.99 13.00
N GLU A 119 -16.08 -1.11 13.99
CA GLU A 119 -16.80 0.17 13.80
C GLU A 119 -16.21 0.99 12.64
N ASN A 120 -14.93 0.77 12.30
CA ASN A 120 -14.23 1.38 11.16
C ASN A 120 -14.53 0.74 9.79
N ASN A 121 -15.09 -0.47 9.73
CA ASN A 121 -15.35 -1.21 8.49
C ASN A 121 -16.72 -0.85 7.85
N ASN A 122 -17.60 -0.18 8.59
CA ASN A 122 -18.97 0.15 8.18
C ASN A 122 -19.11 1.57 7.57
N MET A 123 -18.02 2.13 7.05
CA MET A 123 -18.07 3.46 6.45
C MET A 123 -18.39 3.37 4.96
N THR A 124 -19.55 3.92 4.60
CA THR A 124 -19.93 4.20 3.21
C THR A 124 -19.01 5.30 2.70
N TYR A 125 -17.86 4.92 2.14
CA TYR A 125 -17.04 5.87 1.39
C TYR A 125 -17.84 6.30 0.16
N PRO A 126 -17.97 7.62 -0.12
CA PRO A 126 -18.62 8.11 -1.32
C PRO A 126 -18.11 7.31 -2.53
N GLU A 127 -19.02 6.83 -3.38
CA GLU A 127 -18.65 6.05 -4.59
C GLU A 127 -17.56 6.76 -5.43
N GLU A 128 -17.51 8.09 -5.36
CA GLU A 128 -16.48 8.93 -5.98
C GLU A 128 -15.03 8.66 -5.52
N LEU A 129 -14.81 8.14 -4.30
CA LEU A 129 -13.46 7.80 -3.77
C LEU A 129 -13.04 6.35 -4.07
N ASN A 130 -14.01 5.50 -4.40
CA ASN A 130 -13.84 4.08 -4.75
C ASN A 130 -13.50 3.87 -6.23
N ASN A 131 -13.43 4.94 -7.01
CA ASN A 131 -13.06 4.88 -8.42
C ASN A 131 -11.57 4.52 -8.53
N SER A 132 -11.28 3.21 -8.51
CA SER A 132 -10.02 2.66 -8.98
C SER A 132 -9.93 3.04 -10.46
N GLY A 133 -9.07 4.00 -10.80
CA GLY A 133 -8.85 4.46 -12.17
C GLY A 133 -8.17 3.39 -13.04
N GLU A 134 -8.73 2.19 -13.10
CA GLU A 134 -8.37 1.10 -14.00
C GLU A 134 -8.87 1.46 -15.41
N GLY A 135 -8.23 2.45 -16.00
CA GLY A 135 -8.20 2.63 -17.44
C GLY A 135 -6.95 1.96 -17.97
N ASP A 136 -7.10 0.73 -18.44
CA ASP A 136 -6.39 0.11 -19.57
C ASP A 136 -6.79 -1.38 -19.62
N GLU A 137 -8.10 -1.64 -19.73
CA GLU A 137 -8.54 -2.84 -20.46
C GLU A 137 -8.41 -2.47 -21.94
N GLU A 138 -7.60 -3.23 -22.69
CA GLU A 138 -7.61 -3.14 -24.14
C GLU A 138 -9.07 -3.23 -24.61
N GLU A 139 -9.57 -2.21 -25.34
CA GLU A 139 -10.87 -2.24 -26.01
C GLU A 139 -10.91 -3.47 -26.92
N ILE A 140 -11.40 -4.59 -26.40
CA ILE A 140 -11.97 -5.65 -27.20
C ILE A 140 -13.40 -5.18 -27.44
N GLN A 141 -13.69 -4.80 -28.69
CA GLN A 141 -15.06 -4.65 -29.15
C GLN A 141 -15.73 -6.03 -29.02
N GLU A 142 -16.40 -6.27 -27.89
CA GLU A 142 -17.33 -7.39 -27.76
C GLU A 142 -18.67 -6.94 -28.35
N GLU A 143 -19.02 -7.51 -29.50
CA GLU A 143 -20.40 -7.55 -29.96
C GLU A 143 -21.24 -8.21 -28.84
N GLU A 144 -22.40 -7.64 -28.50
CA GLU A 144 -23.32 -8.15 -27.48
C GLU A 144 -23.77 -9.58 -27.83
N GLU A 145 -23.02 -10.58 -27.39
CA GLU A 145 -23.43 -11.97 -27.44
C GLU A 145 -24.15 -12.30 -26.11
N VAL A 146 -25.47 -12.52 -26.22
CA VAL A 146 -26.33 -12.88 -25.09
C VAL A 146 -25.83 -14.20 -24.49
N ASN A 147 -25.17 -14.12 -23.35
CA ASN A 147 -24.62 -15.28 -22.64
C ASN A 147 -25.77 -16.13 -22.06
N PHE A 148 -26.02 -17.31 -22.64
CA PHE A 148 -26.92 -18.29 -22.08
C PHE A 148 -26.25 -18.96 -20.88
N GLN A 149 -26.57 -18.49 -19.68
CA GLN A 149 -26.12 -19.11 -18.45
C GLN A 149 -26.88 -20.43 -18.24
N GLU A 150 -26.17 -21.56 -18.28
CA GLU A 150 -26.74 -22.86 -18.01
C GLU A 150 -27.24 -22.89 -16.56
N VAL A 151 -28.55 -23.11 -16.36
CA VAL A 151 -29.23 -23.08 -15.05
C VAL A 151 -28.57 -24.02 -14.03
N ALA A 152 -27.87 -25.06 -14.49
CA ALA A 152 -27.09 -25.96 -13.64
C ALA A 152 -25.94 -25.26 -12.88
N SER A 153 -25.33 -24.20 -13.44
CA SER A 153 -24.28 -23.42 -12.76
C SER A 153 -24.83 -22.47 -11.67
N VAL A 154 -26.12 -22.17 -11.70
CA VAL A 154 -26.84 -21.41 -10.66
C VAL A 154 -27.35 -22.33 -9.56
N LEU A 155 -27.41 -23.65 -9.79
CA LEU A 155 -27.90 -24.64 -8.82
C LEU A 155 -26.79 -25.36 -8.04
N ASP A 156 -25.52 -25.13 -8.38
CA ASP A 156 -24.38 -25.49 -7.53
C ASP A 156 -24.05 -24.34 -6.56
N VAL A 157 -25.09 -23.73 -5.98
CA VAL A 157 -24.96 -22.94 -4.76
C VAL A 157 -24.65 -23.96 -3.67
N GLY A 158 -23.37 -24.30 -3.57
CA GLY A 158 -22.83 -25.00 -2.42
C GLY A 158 -23.37 -24.31 -1.18
N ASP A 159 -23.97 -25.14 -0.34
CA ASP A 159 -24.45 -24.90 1.02
C ASP A 159 -23.91 -23.60 1.63
N GLY A 160 -24.79 -22.78 2.22
CA GLY A 160 -24.52 -21.45 2.78
C GLY A 160 -23.45 -21.40 3.87
N PHE A 161 -22.19 -21.63 3.51
CA PHE A 161 -21.03 -21.30 4.30
C PHE A 161 -20.84 -19.79 4.21
N GLU A 162 -21.25 -19.11 5.27
CA GLU A 162 -20.93 -17.71 5.51
C GLU A 162 -19.39 -17.59 5.60
N TYR A 163 -18.76 -17.05 4.54
CA TYR A 163 -17.33 -16.77 4.58
C TYR A 163 -17.09 -15.78 5.72
N HIS A 164 -16.07 -16.06 6.53
CA HIS A 164 -15.65 -15.17 7.60
C HIS A 164 -14.22 -14.73 7.31
N LEU A 165 -14.09 -13.50 6.83
CA LEU A 165 -12.83 -12.83 6.57
C LEU A 165 -12.42 -12.01 7.80
N PRO A 166 -11.11 -11.90 8.09
CA PRO A 166 -10.62 -11.10 9.21
C PRO A 166 -10.79 -9.60 8.96
N LYS A 167 -10.41 -8.77 9.94
CA LYS A 167 -10.40 -7.30 9.79
C LYS A 167 -9.63 -6.87 8.54
N HIS A 168 -10.19 -5.89 7.84
CA HIS A 168 -9.61 -5.38 6.59
C HIS A 168 -8.63 -4.24 6.84
N GLN A 169 -7.58 -4.18 6.04
CA GLN A 169 -6.69 -3.03 5.93
C GLN A 169 -6.50 -2.66 4.47
N ARG A 170 -6.67 -1.38 4.16
CA ARG A 170 -6.34 -0.86 2.83
C ARG A 170 -4.85 -0.63 2.72
N CYS A 171 -4.27 -1.03 1.60
CA CYS A 171 -2.87 -0.82 1.29
C CYS A 171 -2.57 0.69 1.20
N ALA A 172 -1.80 1.20 2.16
CA ALA A 172 -1.40 2.60 2.20
C ALA A 172 -0.64 3.03 0.94
N CYS A 173 0.17 2.15 0.36
CA CYS A 173 0.91 2.46 -0.86
C CYS A 173 -0.01 2.64 -2.07
N HIS A 174 -1.04 1.79 -2.19
CA HIS A 174 -2.05 1.94 -3.23
C HIS A 174 -2.88 3.21 -3.01
N LEU A 175 -3.26 3.53 -1.77
CA LEU A 175 -3.94 4.79 -1.45
C LEU A 175 -3.08 6.02 -1.81
N LEU A 176 -1.79 6.02 -1.49
CA LEU A 176 -0.87 7.09 -1.90
C LEU A 176 -0.71 7.18 -3.42
N ASN A 177 -0.74 6.06 -4.13
CA ASN A 177 -0.77 6.04 -5.59
C ASN A 177 -2.06 6.67 -6.14
N LEU A 178 -3.22 6.38 -5.54
CA LEU A 178 -4.47 7.05 -5.92
C LEU A 178 -4.43 8.56 -5.64
N VAL A 179 -3.75 8.99 -4.57
CA VAL A 179 -3.50 10.42 -4.33
C VAL A 179 -2.64 11.04 -5.44
N SER A 180 -1.56 10.36 -5.85
CA SER A 180 -0.62 10.86 -6.87
C SER A 180 -1.20 10.86 -8.28
N THR A 181 -2.20 10.01 -8.54
CA THR A 181 -2.82 9.81 -9.85
C THR A 181 -4.22 10.41 -9.89
N VAL A 182 -5.20 9.74 -9.30
CA VAL A 182 -6.64 10.10 -9.36
C VAL A 182 -6.91 11.45 -8.71
N ASP A 183 -6.50 11.65 -7.46
CA ASP A 183 -6.81 12.90 -6.76
C ASP A 183 -6.05 14.09 -7.34
N ALA A 184 -4.80 13.88 -7.77
CA ALA A 184 -4.00 14.91 -8.43
C ALA A 184 -4.68 15.48 -9.69
N LEU A 185 -5.53 14.70 -10.39
CA LEU A 185 -6.29 15.19 -11.54
C LEU A 185 -7.27 16.31 -11.18
N LYS A 186 -7.73 16.41 -9.93
CA LYS A 186 -8.60 17.49 -9.46
C LYS A 186 -7.95 18.87 -9.59
N ALA A 187 -6.63 18.94 -9.69
CA ALA A 187 -5.91 20.19 -10.00
C ALA A 187 -6.32 20.79 -11.36
N ASN A 188 -6.79 19.96 -12.30
CA ASN A 188 -7.27 20.41 -13.61
C ASN A 188 -8.58 21.22 -13.56
N SER A 189 -9.24 21.32 -12.41
CA SER A 189 -10.35 22.25 -12.22
C SER A 189 -9.90 23.72 -12.30
N ASN A 190 -8.60 23.99 -12.08
CA ASN A 190 -8.03 25.30 -12.33
C ASN A 190 -7.55 25.40 -13.80
N GLU A 191 -8.20 26.27 -14.59
CA GLU A 191 -7.92 26.41 -16.03
C GLU A 191 -6.49 26.88 -16.33
N ALA A 192 -5.89 27.72 -15.48
CA ALA A 192 -4.51 28.17 -15.66
C ALA A 192 -3.51 27.01 -15.48
N TYR A 193 -3.68 26.22 -14.42
CA TYR A 193 -2.90 25.00 -14.19
C TYR A 193 -3.08 24.00 -15.33
N LYS A 194 -4.34 23.71 -15.68
CA LYS A 194 -4.71 22.75 -16.74
C LYS A 194 -4.05 23.08 -18.07
N LYS A 195 -4.03 24.35 -18.46
CA LYS A 195 -3.42 24.80 -19.72
C LYS A 195 -1.90 24.52 -19.74
N VAL A 196 -1.19 24.89 -18.69
CA VAL A 196 0.27 24.67 -18.59
C VAL A 196 0.60 23.18 -18.48
N SER A 197 -0.16 22.45 -17.65
CA SER A 197 -0.03 21.01 -17.44
C SER A 197 -0.18 20.22 -18.75
N ARG A 198 -1.27 20.46 -19.50
CA ARG A 198 -1.51 19.79 -20.79
C ARG A 198 -0.43 20.12 -21.83
N ALA A 199 0.00 21.39 -21.89
CA ALA A 199 1.04 21.81 -22.83
C ALA A 199 2.39 21.14 -22.51
N ALA A 200 2.80 21.10 -21.24
CA ALA A 200 4.03 20.44 -20.82
C ALA A 200 3.97 18.92 -21.02
N PHE A 201 2.92 18.26 -20.52
CA PHE A 201 2.84 16.80 -20.57
C PHE A 201 2.63 16.26 -21.99
N SER A 202 1.92 16.95 -22.88
CA SER A 202 1.80 16.51 -24.28
C SER A 202 3.17 16.42 -24.97
N LYS A 203 4.07 17.38 -24.72
CA LYS A 203 5.45 17.37 -25.23
C LYS A 203 6.30 16.27 -24.60
N CYS A 204 6.18 16.07 -23.28
CA CYS A 204 6.84 14.97 -22.59
C CYS A 204 6.39 13.60 -23.14
N HIS A 205 5.09 13.40 -23.33
CA HIS A 205 4.55 12.17 -23.93
C HIS A 205 5.05 11.96 -25.36
N ALA A 206 5.13 13.02 -26.17
CA ALA A 206 5.72 12.91 -27.52
C ALA A 206 7.18 12.42 -27.46
N LEU A 207 7.98 12.93 -26.53
CA LEU A 207 9.36 12.49 -26.30
C LEU A 207 9.44 11.03 -25.85
N TRP A 208 8.68 10.67 -24.81
CA TRP A 208 8.67 9.31 -24.27
C TRP A 208 8.19 8.27 -25.28
N ASN A 209 7.15 8.58 -26.05
CA ASN A 209 6.61 7.68 -27.07
C ASN A 209 7.59 7.47 -28.21
N LYS A 210 8.27 8.55 -28.66
CA LYS A 210 9.27 8.44 -29.73
C LYS A 210 10.49 7.66 -29.29
N SER A 211 10.98 7.92 -28.07
CA SER A 211 12.08 7.15 -27.47
C SER A 211 11.74 5.66 -27.31
N GLY A 212 10.47 5.33 -27.01
CA GLY A 212 10.05 3.94 -26.80
C GLY A 212 9.85 3.13 -28.08
N ARG A 213 9.62 3.80 -29.21
CA ARG A 213 9.30 3.16 -30.50
C ARG A 213 10.50 2.99 -31.43
N SER A 214 11.65 3.60 -31.11
CA SER A 214 12.84 3.60 -31.97
C SER A 214 14.12 3.50 -31.17
N ALA A 215 14.91 2.46 -31.43
CA ALA A 215 16.26 2.29 -30.85
C ALA A 215 17.17 3.46 -31.24
N LEU A 216 17.13 3.90 -32.50
CA LEU A 216 17.89 5.05 -32.99
C LEU A 216 17.51 6.35 -32.25
N ALA A 217 16.21 6.55 -31.94
CA ALA A 217 15.78 7.68 -31.13
C ALA A 217 16.32 7.58 -29.69
N ALA A 218 16.31 6.39 -29.09
CA ALA A 218 16.86 6.19 -27.75
C ALA A 218 18.39 6.42 -27.70
N GLU A 219 19.11 6.06 -28.76
CA GLU A 219 20.54 6.35 -28.92
C GLU A 219 20.79 7.86 -29.09
N THR A 220 20.02 8.52 -29.96
CA THR A 220 20.10 9.99 -30.14
C THR A 220 19.91 10.73 -28.82
N ILE A 221 18.93 10.31 -28.01
CA ILE A 221 18.72 10.84 -26.66
C ILE A 221 19.95 10.61 -25.78
N LYS A 222 20.49 9.38 -25.77
CA LYS A 222 21.65 9.05 -24.94
C LYS A 222 22.87 9.88 -25.34
N ASP A 223 23.06 10.15 -26.63
CA ASP A 223 24.20 10.91 -27.14
C ASP A 223 24.11 12.40 -26.78
N SER A 224 22.93 13.01 -26.98
CA SER A 224 22.68 14.42 -26.67
C SER A 224 22.51 14.70 -25.17
N CYS A 225 21.79 13.83 -24.44
CA CYS A 225 21.42 14.07 -23.05
C CYS A 225 22.29 13.31 -22.03
N LYS A 226 23.21 12.44 -22.47
CA LYS A 226 24.03 11.52 -21.64
C LYS A 226 23.24 10.55 -20.76
N LEU A 227 21.92 10.67 -20.74
CA LEU A 227 20.97 9.85 -20.01
C LEU A 227 19.85 9.45 -20.96
N GLN A 228 19.31 8.24 -20.78
CA GLN A 228 18.09 7.84 -21.45
C GLN A 228 16.84 8.40 -20.76
N LEU A 229 15.77 8.62 -21.51
CA LEU A 229 14.47 8.94 -20.92
C LEU A 229 13.84 7.71 -20.27
N ILE A 230 13.16 7.93 -19.15
CA ILE A 230 12.32 6.90 -18.53
C ILE A 230 10.91 7.07 -19.07
N ARG A 231 10.28 5.97 -19.49
CA ARG A 231 8.88 5.98 -19.91
C ARG A 231 7.97 5.76 -18.69
N PRO A 232 6.91 6.58 -18.54
CA PRO A 232 5.87 6.28 -17.57
C PRO A 232 5.26 4.90 -17.83
N ASN A 233 4.90 4.21 -16.76
CA ASN A 233 4.22 2.91 -16.77
C ASN A 233 3.12 2.95 -15.70
N ALA A 234 1.87 2.80 -16.12
CA ALA A 234 0.71 2.85 -15.23
C ALA A 234 0.79 1.81 -14.09
N THR A 235 1.39 0.64 -14.32
CA THR A 235 1.52 -0.43 -13.31
C THR A 235 2.61 -0.18 -12.27
N ARG A 236 3.39 0.90 -12.40
CA ARG A 236 4.44 1.28 -11.43
C ARG A 236 4.12 2.65 -10.83
N TRP A 237 3.74 2.66 -9.54
CA TRP A 237 3.19 3.83 -8.83
C TRP A 237 4.03 5.12 -8.92
N ASN A 238 5.35 5.02 -9.03
CA ASN A 238 6.25 6.18 -9.09
C ASN A 238 6.73 6.56 -10.51
N SER A 239 6.26 5.86 -11.55
CA SER A 239 6.85 5.94 -12.89
C SER A 239 6.73 7.33 -13.53
N MET A 240 5.58 8.01 -13.36
CA MET A 240 5.36 9.34 -13.94
C MET A 240 6.28 10.38 -13.28
N PHE A 241 6.42 10.33 -11.95
CA PHE A 241 7.38 11.17 -11.24
C PHE A 241 8.81 10.94 -11.74
N LEU A 242 9.26 9.68 -11.82
CA LEU A 242 10.61 9.34 -12.28
C LEU A 242 10.86 9.79 -13.73
N ALA A 243 9.85 9.69 -14.60
CA ALA A 243 9.94 10.13 -15.99
C ALA A 243 10.10 11.65 -16.12
N VAL A 244 9.35 12.41 -15.32
CA VAL A 244 9.46 13.88 -15.30
C VAL A 244 10.75 14.33 -14.62
N GLU A 245 11.11 13.73 -13.49
CA GLU A 245 12.36 14.02 -12.77
C GLU A 245 13.57 13.78 -13.66
N ARG A 246 13.54 12.74 -14.51
CA ARG A 246 14.58 12.48 -15.51
C ARG A 246 14.76 13.63 -16.49
N ILE A 247 13.68 14.23 -16.98
CA ILE A 247 13.75 15.38 -17.89
C ILE A 247 14.33 16.59 -17.16
N VAL A 248 13.83 16.89 -15.96
CA VAL A 248 14.32 18.01 -15.13
C VAL A 248 15.80 17.84 -14.80
N ARG A 249 16.23 16.62 -14.50
CA ARG A 249 17.63 16.27 -14.22
C ARG A 249 18.53 16.48 -15.44
N ILE A 250 18.11 16.04 -16.63
CA ILE A 250 18.86 16.29 -17.88
C ILE A 250 19.02 17.79 -18.09
N VAL A 251 17.94 18.58 -17.95
CA VAL A 251 18.01 20.04 -18.12
C VAL A 251 18.96 20.68 -17.10
N LYS A 252 18.98 20.19 -15.86
CA LYS A 252 19.87 20.70 -14.80
C LYS A 252 21.34 20.35 -15.03
N GLU A 253 21.62 19.12 -15.47
CA GLU A 253 22.99 18.60 -15.61
C GLU A 253 23.64 18.94 -16.97
N GLN A 254 22.86 18.91 -18.05
CA GLN A 254 23.34 19.10 -19.43
C GLN A 254 22.89 20.42 -20.06
N GLY A 255 22.04 21.19 -19.36
CA GLY A 255 21.44 22.42 -19.86
C GLY A 255 20.22 22.18 -20.76
N GLU A 256 19.46 23.24 -21.01
CA GLU A 256 18.27 23.22 -21.87
C GLU A 256 18.58 22.84 -23.33
N GLY A 257 19.82 23.08 -23.77
CA GLY A 257 20.29 22.74 -25.12
C GLY A 257 20.16 21.26 -25.44
N ALA A 258 20.47 20.37 -24.50
CA ALA A 258 20.42 18.93 -24.72
C ALA A 258 19.01 18.44 -25.09
N ILE A 259 17.99 18.90 -24.37
CA ILE A 259 16.59 18.55 -24.68
C ILE A 259 16.11 19.25 -25.96
N ARG A 260 16.57 20.48 -26.21
CA ARG A 260 16.25 21.22 -27.45
C ARG A 260 16.75 20.52 -28.70
N ASP A 261 17.97 19.98 -28.66
CA ASP A 261 18.57 19.25 -29.78
C ASP A 261 17.78 17.97 -30.09
N VAL A 262 17.37 17.24 -29.05
CA VAL A 262 16.49 16.06 -29.17
C VAL A 262 15.13 16.45 -29.75
N CYS A 263 14.48 17.51 -29.24
CA CYS A 263 13.20 17.98 -29.76
C CYS A 263 13.30 18.37 -31.23
N THR A 264 14.40 19.03 -31.64
CA THR A 264 14.66 19.43 -33.02
C THR A 264 14.83 18.21 -33.93
N SER A 265 15.69 17.26 -33.55
CA SER A 265 15.89 16.00 -34.26
C SER A 265 14.56 15.23 -34.42
N PHE A 266 13.74 15.27 -33.37
CA PHE A 266 12.48 14.54 -33.33
C PHE A 266 11.29 15.29 -33.94
N LYS A 267 11.47 16.55 -34.36
CA LYS A 267 10.39 17.41 -34.85
C LYS A 267 9.25 17.56 -33.82
N ILE A 268 9.60 17.63 -32.54
CA ILE A 268 8.66 17.83 -31.42
C ILE A 268 8.74 19.30 -30.99
N PRO A 269 7.61 19.97 -30.70
CA PRO A 269 7.62 21.33 -30.17
C PRO A 269 8.48 21.45 -28.91
N MET A 270 9.32 22.47 -28.85
CA MET A 270 10.20 22.72 -27.70
C MET A 270 9.41 23.04 -26.43
N LEU A 271 9.95 22.62 -25.28
CA LEU A 271 9.48 23.06 -23.97
C LEU A 271 9.87 24.53 -23.79
N ASN A 272 8.89 25.38 -23.49
CA ASN A 272 9.13 26.79 -23.19
C ASN A 272 9.53 26.97 -21.71
N PRO A 273 10.05 28.15 -21.31
CA PRO A 273 10.49 28.38 -19.93
C PRO A 273 9.39 28.18 -18.88
N THR A 274 8.13 28.48 -19.21
CA THR A 274 6.99 28.26 -18.30
C THR A 274 6.72 26.77 -18.09
N GLU A 275 6.79 25.96 -19.14
CA GLU A 275 6.60 24.51 -19.07
C GLU A 275 7.76 23.83 -18.31
N LEU A 276 9.01 24.28 -18.51
CA LEU A 276 10.16 23.79 -17.74
C LEU A 276 10.05 24.14 -16.25
N ALA A 277 9.62 25.37 -15.93
CA ALA A 277 9.36 25.77 -14.56
C ALA A 277 8.23 24.93 -13.93
N PHE A 278 7.17 24.65 -14.69
CA PHE A 278 6.09 23.76 -14.27
C PHE A 278 6.59 22.34 -13.98
N LEU A 279 7.38 21.72 -14.86
CA LEU A 279 7.92 20.36 -14.64
C LEU A 279 8.85 20.31 -13.41
N THR A 280 9.57 21.40 -13.14
CA THR A 280 10.41 21.55 -11.96
C THR A 280 9.56 21.62 -10.68
N GLU A 281 8.50 22.43 -10.68
CA GLU A 281 7.53 22.49 -9.58
C GLU A 281 6.84 21.14 -9.36
N TYR A 282 6.36 20.50 -10.44
CA TYR A 282 5.74 19.17 -10.39
C TYR A 282 6.67 18.14 -9.74
N SER A 283 7.94 18.11 -10.15
CA SER A 283 8.94 17.20 -9.58
C SER A 283 9.18 17.47 -8.09
N ALA A 284 9.22 18.74 -7.68
CA ALA A 284 9.38 19.10 -6.28
C ALA A 284 8.19 18.65 -5.41
N ILE A 285 6.96 18.75 -5.94
CA ILE A 285 5.72 18.35 -5.26
C ILE A 285 5.59 16.83 -5.17
N MET A 286 5.86 16.12 -6.28
CA MET A 286 5.72 14.66 -6.33
C MET A 286 6.87 13.93 -5.64
N SER A 287 8.04 14.55 -5.48
CA SER A 287 9.19 13.94 -4.81
C SER A 287 8.91 13.42 -3.38
N PRO A 288 8.32 14.22 -2.45
CA PRO A 288 7.99 13.71 -1.13
C PRO A 288 6.96 12.57 -1.17
N LEU A 289 6.01 12.60 -2.11
CA LEU A 289 5.00 11.56 -2.27
C LEU A 289 5.62 10.24 -2.76
N ALA A 290 6.47 10.32 -3.79
CA ALA A 290 7.21 9.15 -4.29
C ALA A 290 8.14 8.56 -3.24
N LYS A 291 8.77 9.40 -2.41
CA LYS A 291 9.58 8.93 -1.26
C LYS A 291 8.73 8.20 -0.22
N ALA A 292 7.53 8.70 0.09
CA ALA A 292 6.62 8.04 1.02
C ALA A 292 6.17 6.66 0.48
N ILE A 293 5.79 6.58 -0.79
CA ILE A 293 5.44 5.30 -1.45
C ILE A 293 6.64 4.34 -1.39
N ASN A 294 7.85 4.81 -1.73
CA ASN A 294 9.05 3.98 -1.70
C ASN A 294 9.39 3.44 -0.30
N ILE A 295 9.17 4.24 0.75
CA ILE A 295 9.38 3.80 2.14
C ILE A 295 8.36 2.72 2.49
N LEU A 296 7.07 2.96 2.25
CA LEU A 296 6.00 2.07 2.70
C LEU A 296 5.90 0.78 1.89
N GLN A 297 6.36 0.77 0.63
CA GLN A 297 6.39 -0.43 -0.21
C GLN A 297 7.66 -1.28 0.00
N ALA A 298 8.60 -0.86 0.85
CA ALA A 298 9.82 -1.63 1.03
C ALA A 298 9.54 -2.96 1.75
N GLU A 299 10.12 -4.03 1.21
CA GLU A 299 9.82 -5.39 1.65
C GLU A 299 10.45 -5.73 3.00
N THR A 300 11.57 -5.10 3.36
CA THR A 300 12.34 -5.41 4.58
C THR A 300 12.15 -4.34 5.64
N ASN A 301 11.90 -4.76 6.89
CA ASN A 301 11.86 -3.92 8.10
C ASN A 301 10.82 -2.78 8.09
N ILE A 302 9.85 -2.82 7.17
CA ILE A 302 8.71 -1.90 7.16
C ILE A 302 7.52 -2.58 7.81
N GLN A 303 7.08 -2.02 8.94
CA GLN A 303 5.92 -2.46 9.68
C GLN A 303 4.88 -1.34 9.70
N MET A 304 3.67 -1.64 10.16
CA MET A 304 2.57 -0.66 10.15
C MET A 304 2.89 0.62 10.95
N GLY A 305 3.73 0.53 11.99
CA GLY A 305 4.21 1.69 12.73
C GLY A 305 5.02 2.71 11.92
N TRP A 306 5.45 2.39 10.69
CA TRP A 306 6.09 3.37 9.79
C TRP A 306 5.07 4.27 9.07
N LEU A 307 3.79 3.92 9.07
CA LEU A 307 2.76 4.61 8.30
C LEU A 307 2.61 6.07 8.71
N LEU A 308 2.23 6.34 9.96
CA LEU A 308 2.02 7.70 10.46
C LEU A 308 3.32 8.54 10.49
N PRO A 309 4.48 7.98 10.91
CA PRO A 309 5.77 8.67 10.80
C PRO A 309 6.22 8.99 9.38
N THR A 310 5.70 8.30 8.36
CA THR A 310 5.97 8.61 6.96
C THR A 310 5.03 9.69 6.41
N LEU A 311 3.73 9.59 6.75
CA LEU A 311 2.71 10.53 6.28
C LEU A 311 2.84 11.93 6.93
N THR A 312 3.31 12.01 8.18
CA THR A 312 3.42 13.29 8.91
C THR A 312 4.44 14.25 8.29
N PRO A 313 5.69 13.83 8.00
CA PRO A 313 6.64 14.65 7.25
C PRO A 313 6.22 14.91 5.81
N LEU A 314 5.47 14.01 5.17
CA LEU A 314 4.91 14.23 3.82
C LEU A 314 3.98 15.46 3.83
N LYS A 315 2.98 15.50 4.73
CA LYS A 315 2.07 16.64 4.88
C LYS A 315 2.86 17.94 5.13
N THR A 316 3.77 17.90 6.09
CA THR A 316 4.62 19.07 6.45
C THR A 316 5.47 19.57 5.28
N LYS A 317 6.04 18.68 4.46
CA LYS A 317 6.84 19.07 3.29
C LYS A 317 5.98 19.73 2.21
N LEU A 318 4.77 19.21 1.96
CA LEU A 318 3.85 19.82 1.01
C LEU A 318 3.44 21.23 1.44
N ASP A 319 3.14 21.43 2.73
CA ASP A 319 2.84 22.76 3.29
C ASP A 319 3.99 23.76 3.12
N ARG A 320 5.23 23.30 3.30
CA ARG A 320 6.43 24.14 3.15
C ARG A 320 6.72 24.51 1.69
N ILE A 321 6.40 23.63 0.73
CA ILE A 321 6.65 23.88 -0.69
C ILE A 321 5.58 24.83 -1.26
N LYS A 322 4.33 24.74 -0.78
CA LYS A 322 3.19 25.48 -1.33
C LYS A 322 3.40 26.99 -1.57
N PRO A 323 4.01 27.77 -0.64
CA PRO A 323 4.15 29.22 -0.81
C PRO A 323 5.10 29.62 -1.95
N SER A 324 6.08 28.78 -2.30
CA SER A 324 7.08 29.08 -3.33
C SER A 324 6.62 28.77 -4.77
N LEU A 325 5.49 28.07 -4.92
CA LEU A 325 4.96 27.65 -6.22
C LEU A 325 4.30 28.80 -6.96
N LYS A 326 4.53 28.87 -8.28
CA LYS A 326 3.90 29.85 -9.17
C LYS A 326 2.72 29.24 -9.92
N PHE A 327 2.86 28.01 -10.43
CA PHE A 327 1.87 27.38 -11.31
C PHE A 327 1.13 26.25 -10.61
N SER A 328 1.81 25.53 -9.71
CA SER A 328 1.38 24.21 -9.24
C SER A 328 0.71 24.22 -7.85
N LYS A 329 0.26 25.38 -7.37
CA LYS A 329 -0.53 25.45 -6.13
C LYS A 329 -1.78 24.55 -6.17
N PRO A 330 -2.58 24.52 -7.27
CA PRO A 330 -3.74 23.64 -7.37
C PRO A 330 -3.39 22.16 -7.25
N LEU A 331 -2.19 21.74 -7.66
CA LEU A 331 -1.72 20.37 -7.51
C LEU A 331 -1.46 20.02 -6.04
N VAL A 332 -0.82 20.93 -5.29
CA VAL A 332 -0.63 20.72 -3.85
C VAL A 332 -1.98 20.66 -3.13
N ASP A 333 -2.92 21.55 -3.47
CA ASP A 333 -4.27 21.55 -2.89
C ASP A 333 -4.99 20.21 -3.13
N ALA A 334 -4.94 19.71 -4.37
CA ALA A 334 -5.53 18.43 -4.75
C ALA A 334 -4.91 17.24 -4.00
N ILE A 335 -3.57 17.20 -3.90
CA ILE A 335 -2.84 16.15 -3.16
C ILE A 335 -3.16 16.22 -1.66
N GLN A 336 -3.17 17.41 -1.06
CA GLN A 336 -3.48 17.59 0.36
C GLN A 336 -4.91 17.17 0.68
N LEU A 337 -5.87 17.49 -0.20
CA LEU A 337 -7.24 17.03 -0.08
C LEU A 337 -7.36 15.51 -0.23
N GLY A 338 -6.65 14.90 -1.20
CA GLY A 338 -6.59 13.44 -1.35
C GLY A 338 -6.01 12.75 -0.10
N LEU A 339 -4.91 13.27 0.44
CA LEU A 339 -4.32 12.78 1.69
C LEU A 339 -5.29 12.90 2.86
N LYS A 340 -6.02 14.01 2.96
CA LYS A 340 -7.04 14.19 4.00
C LYS A 340 -8.14 13.15 3.86
N ASN A 341 -8.74 13.03 2.68
CA ASN A 341 -9.89 12.17 2.46
C ASN A 341 -9.57 10.68 2.60
N ARG A 342 -8.36 10.25 2.23
CA ARG A 342 -7.97 8.82 2.27
C ARG A 342 -7.32 8.38 3.57
N PHE A 343 -6.75 9.31 4.35
CA PHE A 343 -5.98 8.96 5.55
C PHE A 343 -6.49 9.64 6.84
N SER A 344 -7.54 10.47 6.82
CA SER A 344 -8.01 11.16 8.04
C SER A 344 -8.30 10.19 9.18
N GLU A 345 -9.00 9.09 8.90
CA GLU A 345 -9.34 8.06 9.89
C GLU A 345 -8.10 7.30 10.34
N ILE A 346 -7.19 6.98 9.41
CA ILE A 346 -5.90 6.32 9.70
C ILE A 346 -5.07 7.14 10.71
N PHE A 347 -5.13 8.47 10.65
CA PHE A 347 -4.43 9.34 11.60
C PHE A 347 -5.04 9.37 13.01
N GLU A 348 -6.29 8.94 13.15
CA GLU A 348 -7.02 8.92 14.42
C GLU A 348 -7.10 7.52 15.03
N ASP A 349 -6.69 6.49 14.29
CA ASP A 349 -6.70 5.08 14.70
C ASP A 349 -5.69 4.82 15.85
N PRO A 350 -6.18 4.49 17.06
CA PRO A 350 -5.32 4.24 18.21
C PRO A 350 -4.32 3.10 18.02
N GLU A 351 -4.68 2.03 17.29
CA GLU A 351 -3.81 0.88 17.04
C GLU A 351 -2.62 1.30 16.16
N LEU A 352 -2.87 2.11 15.14
CA LEU A 352 -1.81 2.63 14.25
C LEU A 352 -0.91 3.64 14.93
N ILE A 353 -1.48 4.46 15.83
CA ILE A 353 -0.71 5.38 16.67
C ILE A 353 0.17 4.58 17.64
N ALA A 354 -0.39 3.56 18.30
CA ALA A 354 0.34 2.65 19.18
C ALA A 354 1.48 1.96 18.44
N ALA A 355 1.23 1.42 17.23
CA ALA A 355 2.25 0.79 16.40
C ALA A 355 3.41 1.76 16.08
N ALA A 356 3.13 3.04 15.84
CA ALA A 356 4.18 4.04 15.62
C ALA A 356 4.99 4.36 16.88
N ILE A 357 4.34 4.35 18.05
CA ILE A 357 4.98 4.59 19.36
C ILE A 357 5.86 3.39 19.77
N LEU A 358 5.41 2.17 19.51
CA LEU A 358 6.13 0.94 19.89
C LEU A 358 7.36 0.66 19.02
N LEU A 359 7.53 1.38 17.90
CA LEU A 359 8.75 1.31 17.11
C LEU A 359 9.89 2.15 17.73
N PRO A 360 11.02 1.53 18.13
CA PRO A 360 12.11 2.24 18.82
C PRO A 360 12.66 3.43 18.03
N LYS A 361 12.63 3.34 16.70
CA LYS A 361 13.10 4.38 15.78
C LYS A 361 12.31 5.69 15.87
N PHE A 362 11.03 5.64 16.24
CA PHE A 362 10.15 6.81 16.22
C PHE A 362 9.67 7.19 17.61
N LYS A 363 9.19 6.22 18.39
CA LYS A 363 8.56 6.47 19.70
C LYS A 363 7.54 7.60 19.60
N THR A 364 7.70 8.66 20.38
CA THR A 364 6.82 9.84 20.37
C THR A 364 7.34 10.97 19.47
N LEU A 365 8.50 10.82 18.82
CA LEU A 365 9.18 11.90 18.09
C LEU A 365 8.58 12.22 16.72
N TRP A 366 7.71 11.36 16.19
CA TRP A 366 7.15 11.53 14.84
C TRP A 366 6.06 12.60 14.76
N THR A 367 5.44 12.97 15.89
CA THR A 367 4.43 14.03 15.96
C THR A 367 4.62 14.92 17.19
N LYS A 368 4.15 16.17 17.10
CA LYS A 368 4.08 17.10 18.23
C LYS A 368 2.70 17.14 18.87
N ASP A 369 1.73 16.45 18.28
CA ASP A 369 0.36 16.44 18.74
C ASP A 369 0.22 15.55 19.97
N LYS A 370 0.11 16.18 21.14
CA LYS A 370 -0.05 15.47 22.41
C LYS A 370 -1.37 14.72 22.51
N THR A 371 -2.41 15.14 21.79
CA THR A 371 -3.72 14.47 21.83
C THR A 371 -3.66 13.15 21.09
N VAL A 372 -3.01 13.13 19.92
CA VAL A 372 -2.74 11.90 19.15
C VAL A 372 -1.87 10.95 19.96
N LEU A 373 -0.77 11.44 20.54
CA LEU A 373 0.11 10.59 21.37
C LEU A 373 -0.63 9.99 22.57
N LYS A 374 -1.48 10.79 23.24
CA LYS A 374 -2.28 10.31 24.36
C LYS A 374 -3.19 9.14 23.94
N LYS A 375 -3.90 9.23 22.81
CA LYS A 375 -4.75 8.14 22.31
C LYS A 375 -3.97 6.83 22.14
N GLY A 376 -2.78 6.89 21.55
CA GLY A 376 -1.95 5.70 21.37
C GLY A 376 -1.39 5.14 22.67
N LEU A 377 -0.99 5.99 23.61
CA LEU A 377 -0.52 5.56 24.93
C LEU A 377 -1.65 4.93 25.76
N ASP A 378 -2.83 5.54 25.76
CA ASP A 378 -4.02 5.01 26.42
C ASP A 378 -4.37 3.62 25.85
N TYR A 379 -4.27 3.45 24.53
CA TYR A 379 -4.46 2.15 23.86
C TYR A 379 -3.40 1.12 24.29
N ILE A 380 -2.11 1.47 24.30
CA ILE A 380 -1.04 0.56 24.72
C ILE A 380 -1.26 0.09 26.16
N ASN A 381 -1.58 1.02 27.07
CA ASN A 381 -1.81 0.67 28.47
C ASN A 381 -3.01 -0.29 28.62
N LEU A 382 -4.10 -0.05 27.90
CA LEU A 382 -5.26 -0.94 27.90
C LEU A 382 -4.89 -2.35 27.42
N GLU A 383 -4.16 -2.46 26.31
CA GLU A 383 -3.73 -3.77 25.79
C GLU A 383 -2.78 -4.49 26.76
N MET A 384 -1.83 -3.78 27.37
CA MET A 384 -0.95 -4.36 28.39
C MET A 384 -1.75 -4.91 29.58
N GLU A 385 -2.73 -4.16 30.07
CA GLU A 385 -3.63 -4.61 31.15
C GLU A 385 -4.43 -5.86 30.77
N THR A 386 -4.78 -6.06 29.50
CA THR A 386 -5.49 -7.26 29.03
C THR A 386 -4.60 -8.48 28.81
N LEU A 387 -3.29 -8.29 28.62
CA LEU A 387 -2.32 -9.38 28.40
C LEU A 387 -1.79 -9.98 29.72
N HIS A 388 -1.66 -9.17 30.78
CA HIS A 388 -1.18 -9.62 32.10
C HIS A 388 -2.07 -10.61 32.91
N PRO A 389 -3.40 -10.70 32.74
CA PRO A 389 -4.23 -11.68 33.44
C PRO A 389 -3.96 -13.14 33.03
N LEU A 390 -3.42 -13.38 31.82
CA LEU A 390 -3.21 -14.73 31.28
C LEU A 390 -1.89 -15.38 31.73
N SER A 391 -0.89 -14.60 32.13
CA SER A 391 0.42 -15.14 32.55
C SER A 391 0.44 -15.68 33.99
N ASN A 392 -0.50 -15.28 34.85
CA ASN A 392 -0.53 -15.68 36.26
C ASN A 392 -1.38 -16.94 36.58
N LEU A 393 -2.07 -17.53 35.60
CA LEU A 393 -2.81 -18.80 35.81
C LEU A 393 -1.89 -20.01 36.04
N HIS A 394 -0.59 -19.88 35.80
CA HIS A 394 0.41 -20.93 36.11
C HIS A 394 1.11 -20.77 37.47
N ALA A 395 0.77 -19.76 38.26
CA ALA A 395 1.40 -19.51 39.55
C ALA A 395 0.35 -19.24 40.64
N THR A 396 -0.37 -20.27 41.09
CA THR A 396 -1.08 -20.20 42.38
C THR A 396 -0.81 -21.42 43.22
N SER A 397 0.04 -21.22 44.24
CA SER A 397 -0.04 -21.91 45.52
C SER A 397 0.62 -21.00 46.56
N SER A 398 -0.18 -20.19 47.24
CA SER A 398 -0.16 -19.98 48.70
C SER A 398 -0.70 -18.60 49.07
N ASP A 399 -1.83 -18.65 49.78
CA ASP A 399 -2.39 -17.78 50.83
C ASP A 399 -2.41 -16.26 50.72
N ASP A 400 -3.64 -15.78 50.96
CA ASP A 400 -4.05 -14.54 51.60
C ASP A 400 -3.37 -13.26 51.14
N ASP A 401 -3.97 -12.57 50.15
CA ASP A 401 -3.89 -11.12 50.09
C ASP A 401 -5.08 -10.47 49.36
N ASP A 402 -5.47 -9.34 49.91
CA ASP A 402 -6.56 -8.42 49.54
C ASP A 402 -6.98 -8.51 48.06
N PHE A 403 -8.27 -8.78 47.80
CA PHE A 403 -8.88 -9.06 46.49
C PHE A 403 -8.57 -7.99 45.42
N PHE A 404 -8.17 -6.78 45.82
CA PHE A 404 -7.84 -5.66 44.94
C PHE A 404 -6.33 -5.31 44.88
N SER A 405 -5.47 -6.00 45.63
CA SER A 405 -4.02 -5.72 45.67
C SER A 405 -3.32 -6.10 44.36
N SER A 406 -3.65 -7.26 43.79
CA SER A 406 -3.05 -7.76 42.55
C SER A 406 -3.41 -6.92 41.31
N ILE A 407 -4.61 -6.32 41.29
CA ILE A 407 -5.06 -5.44 40.20
C ILE A 407 -4.27 -4.12 40.21
N LYS A 408 -3.95 -3.59 41.40
CA LYS A 408 -3.21 -2.33 41.53
C LYS A 408 -1.72 -2.48 41.26
N SER A 409 -1.11 -3.62 41.61
CA SER A 409 0.32 -3.86 41.35
C SER A 409 0.61 -3.96 39.85
N ASN A 410 -0.24 -4.66 39.10
CA ASN A 410 0.00 -4.97 37.69
C ASN A 410 -0.16 -3.74 36.77
N ALA A 411 -1.15 -2.87 37.05
CA ALA A 411 -1.31 -1.61 36.32
C ALA A 411 -0.14 -0.64 36.61
N GLN A 412 0.42 -0.69 37.82
CA GLN A 412 1.54 0.18 38.20
C GLN A 412 2.89 -0.30 37.64
N GLU A 413 3.04 -1.59 37.36
CA GLU A 413 4.24 -2.19 36.77
C GLU A 413 4.28 -1.99 35.25
N SER A 414 3.17 -2.29 34.55
CA SER A 414 3.02 -2.02 33.10
C SER A 414 3.26 -0.55 32.74
N SER A 415 2.71 0.38 33.52
CA SER A 415 2.96 1.82 33.34
C SER A 415 4.44 2.18 33.50
N LYS A 416 5.18 1.52 34.41
CA LYS A 416 6.62 1.77 34.60
C LYS A 416 7.47 1.21 33.46
N GLU A 417 7.09 0.05 32.91
CA GLU A 417 7.78 -0.54 31.76
C GLU A 417 7.66 0.34 30.52
N LEU A 418 6.44 0.83 30.23
CA LEU A 418 6.21 1.74 29.11
C LEU A 418 6.97 3.06 29.28
N GLU A 419 6.95 3.65 30.48
CA GLU A 419 7.75 4.84 30.80
C GLU A 419 9.25 4.58 30.62
N GLY A 420 9.73 3.42 31.08
CA GLY A 420 11.11 2.97 30.88
C GLY A 420 11.48 2.91 29.40
N TYR A 421 10.68 2.22 28.59
CA TYR A 421 10.86 2.11 27.14
C TYR A 421 10.91 3.50 26.45
N LEU A 422 9.99 4.39 26.81
CA LEU A 422 9.90 5.74 26.25
C LEU A 422 11.07 6.63 26.68
N SER A 423 11.64 6.39 27.87
CA SER A 423 12.78 7.15 28.41
C SER A 423 14.13 6.76 27.80
N CYS A 424 14.27 5.53 27.29
CA CYS A 424 15.48 5.11 26.58
C CYS A 424 15.67 5.94 25.30
N CYS A 425 16.90 6.39 25.01
CA CYS A 425 17.19 7.05 23.74
C CYS A 425 16.87 6.13 22.55
N ALA A 426 16.28 6.70 21.49
CA ALA A 426 15.96 6.02 20.24
C ALA A 426 17.19 5.70 19.40
#